data_AF-A0A7U9S249-F1
#
_entry.id   AF-A0A7U9S249-F1
#
_cell.length_a   1.000
_cell.length_b   1.000
_cell.length_c   1.000
_cell.angle_alpha   90.00
_cell.angle_beta   90.00
_cell.angle_gamma   90.00
#
_symmetry.space_group_name_H-M   'P 1'
#
loop_
_entity.id
_entity.type
_entity.pdbx_description
1 polymer ?
#
loop_
_entity_poly.entity_id
_entity_poly.type
_entity_poly.pdbx_seq_one_letter_code
_entity_poly.pdbx_strand_id
1 'polypeptide(L)'
;MKTKNIKVVYTYRHHQSGGILHSGTGPCTAVPKIQMEGHWLEALGFSIGAPLIVEYEEGSIHIRTLTAEELAAKEQREARAELEKRIAQLEQMKRRIDAEAASLSMVAEPARPYAASAPESRN
;
A
#
# COMPACT_ATOMS: atom_id res chain seq x y z
N MET A 1 -0.23 -33.95 -24.01
CA MET A 1 -0.07 -32.49 -24.14
C MET A 1 -1.22 -31.95 -24.98
N LYS A 2 -1.97 -30.96 -24.50
CA LYS A 2 -3.06 -30.31 -25.27
C LYS A 2 -2.54 -28.96 -25.78
N THR A 3 -2.72 -28.67 -27.06
CA THR A 3 -2.22 -27.43 -27.69
C THR A 3 -3.38 -26.73 -28.38
N LYS A 4 -3.44 -25.40 -28.25
CA LYS A 4 -4.41 -24.56 -28.95
C LYS A 4 -3.67 -23.40 -29.60
N ASN A 5 -3.78 -23.29 -30.92
CA ASN A 5 -3.20 -22.19 -31.66
C ASN A 5 -4.14 -20.98 -31.56
N ILE A 6 -3.63 -19.86 -31.05
CA ILE A 6 -4.33 -18.59 -30.98
C ILE A 6 -3.49 -17.50 -31.63
N LYS A 7 -4.12 -16.38 -31.98
CA LYS A 7 -3.44 -15.24 -32.60
C LYS A 7 -3.56 -14.03 -31.69
N VAL A 8 -2.53 -13.18 -31.76
CA VAL A 8 -2.61 -11.83 -31.19
C VAL A 8 -3.61 -11.03 -32.03
N VAL A 9 -4.55 -10.39 -31.37
CA VAL A 9 -5.53 -9.48 -31.98
C VAL A 9 -5.33 -8.08 -31.42
N TYR A 10 -5.85 -7.07 -32.09
CA TYR A 10 -5.89 -5.72 -31.54
C TYR A 10 -7.21 -5.46 -30.83
N THR A 11 -7.17 -4.70 -29.74
CA THR A 11 -8.34 -4.09 -29.12
C THR A 11 -8.14 -2.57 -29.07
N TYR A 12 -9.22 -1.83 -29.22
CA TYR A 12 -9.18 -0.37 -29.13
C TYR A 12 -9.60 0.07 -27.73
N ARG A 13 -8.80 0.94 -27.11
CA ARG A 13 -9.13 1.56 -25.82
C ARG A 13 -9.30 3.06 -26.02
N HIS A 14 -10.39 3.59 -25.48
CA HIS A 14 -10.58 5.04 -25.37
C HIS A 14 -9.80 5.55 -24.17
N HIS A 15 -8.88 6.49 -24.39
CA HIS A 15 -8.29 7.23 -23.29
C HIS A 15 -9.26 8.33 -22.89
N GLN A 16 -9.83 8.25 -21.67
CA GLN A 16 -10.39 9.42 -21.02
C GLN A 16 -9.20 10.27 -20.57
N SER A 17 -8.78 11.21 -21.42
CA SER A 17 -7.79 12.20 -21.02
C SER A 17 -8.40 13.04 -19.89
N GLY A 18 -7.74 13.03 -18.74
CA GLY A 18 -7.96 13.88 -17.56
C GLY A 18 -9.28 14.64 -17.44
N GLY A 19 -10.19 14.10 -16.62
CA GLY A 19 -11.00 14.91 -15.69
C GLY A 19 -12.11 15.81 -16.23
N ILE A 20 -12.41 15.82 -17.53
CA ILE A 20 -13.52 16.63 -18.06
C ILE A 20 -14.58 15.72 -18.70
N LEU A 21 -15.78 15.78 -18.14
CA LEU A 21 -16.99 15.06 -18.57
C LEU A 21 -17.52 15.62 -19.90
N HIS A 22 -16.78 15.47 -21.00
CA HIS A 22 -17.25 15.83 -22.33
C HIS A 22 -17.09 14.68 -23.30
N SER A 23 -18.20 14.35 -23.97
CA SER A 23 -18.41 13.59 -25.23
C SER A 23 -17.26 12.68 -25.67
N GLY A 24 -17.56 11.39 -25.85
CA GLY A 24 -16.65 10.27 -26.13
C GLY A 24 -15.79 10.33 -27.42
N THR A 25 -15.10 11.44 -27.65
CA THR A 25 -14.25 11.72 -28.80
C THR A 25 -12.78 11.84 -28.36
N GLY A 26 -12.35 10.94 -27.47
CA GLY A 26 -10.94 10.79 -27.09
C GLY A 26 -10.18 9.91 -28.10
N PRO A 27 -8.87 10.12 -28.29
CA PRO A 27 -8.07 9.28 -29.18
C PRO A 27 -8.15 7.81 -28.77
N CYS A 28 -8.48 6.95 -29.74
CA CYS A 28 -8.56 5.51 -29.59
C CYS A 28 -7.18 4.92 -29.87
N THR A 29 -6.60 4.17 -28.94
CA THR A 29 -5.33 3.47 -29.19
C THR A 29 -5.58 1.98 -29.39
N ALA A 30 -4.94 1.44 -30.43
CA ALA A 30 -4.90 0.01 -30.66
C ALA A 30 -3.82 -0.61 -29.77
N VAL A 31 -4.21 -1.57 -28.94
CA VAL A 31 -3.28 -2.33 -28.08
C VAL A 31 -3.37 -3.82 -28.41
N PRO A 32 -2.25 -4.55 -28.44
CA PRO A 32 -2.25 -5.99 -28.68
C PRO A 32 -2.95 -6.72 -27.52
N LYS A 33 -3.68 -7.79 -27.85
CA LYS A 33 -4.46 -8.59 -26.93
C LYS A 33 -4.32 -10.07 -27.29
N ILE A 34 -4.07 -10.89 -26.28
CA ILE A 34 -4.22 -12.35 -26.35
C ILE A 34 -5.52 -12.70 -25.61
N GLN A 35 -6.35 -13.54 -26.22
CA GLN A 35 -7.65 -13.94 -25.66
C GLN A 35 -7.74 -15.46 -25.65
N MET A 36 -8.08 -16.00 -24.48
CA MET A 36 -8.28 -17.42 -24.25
C MET A 36 -9.61 -17.59 -23.52
N GLU A 37 -10.51 -18.41 -24.07
CA GLU A 37 -11.84 -18.62 -23.54
C GLU A 37 -12.24 -20.10 -23.61
N GLY A 38 -13.13 -20.48 -22.69
CA GLY A 38 -13.80 -21.78 -22.64
C GLY A 38 -13.64 -22.52 -21.31
N HIS A 39 -14.52 -23.47 -21.05
CA HIS A 39 -14.55 -24.30 -19.83
C HIS A 39 -13.25 -25.09 -19.56
N TRP A 40 -12.40 -25.25 -20.57
CA TRP A 40 -11.09 -25.88 -20.40
C TRP A 40 -10.16 -25.08 -19.49
N LEU A 41 -10.35 -23.76 -19.33
CA LEU A 41 -9.58 -22.94 -18.38
C LEU A 41 -9.89 -23.34 -16.94
N GLU A 42 -11.17 -23.43 -16.59
CA GLU A 42 -11.60 -23.88 -15.26
C GLU A 42 -11.14 -25.32 -14.97
N ALA A 43 -11.22 -26.21 -15.97
CA ALA A 43 -10.74 -27.58 -15.85
C ALA A 43 -9.22 -27.69 -15.62
N LEU A 44 -8.44 -26.66 -15.95
CA LEU A 44 -7.01 -26.55 -15.66
C LEU A 44 -6.71 -25.83 -14.34
N GLY A 45 -7.74 -25.41 -13.59
CA GLY A 45 -7.61 -24.73 -12.30
C GLY A 45 -7.69 -23.20 -12.36
N PHE A 46 -7.88 -22.60 -13.55
CA PHE A 46 -8.08 -21.16 -13.68
C PHE A 46 -9.51 -20.79 -13.30
N SER A 47 -9.74 -20.62 -12.00
CA SER A 47 -11.05 -20.30 -11.44
C SER A 47 -11.33 -18.79 -11.48
N ILE A 48 -12.60 -18.42 -11.66
CA ILE A 48 -13.04 -17.01 -11.63
C ILE A 48 -12.71 -16.39 -10.27
N GLY A 49 -12.07 -15.22 -10.27
CA GLY A 49 -11.69 -14.49 -9.05
C GLY A 49 -10.38 -14.97 -8.40
N ALA A 50 -9.77 -16.06 -8.88
CA ALA A 50 -8.49 -16.52 -8.38
C ALA A 50 -7.34 -15.60 -8.86
N PRO A 51 -6.34 -15.32 -8.02
CA PRO A 51 -5.17 -14.56 -8.43
C PRO A 51 -4.28 -15.40 -9.36
N LEU A 52 -3.76 -14.76 -10.41
CA LEU A 52 -2.89 -15.38 -11.40
C LEU A 52 -1.52 -14.68 -11.41
N ILE A 53 -0.48 -15.45 -11.70
CA ILE A 53 0.86 -14.94 -12.00
C ILE A 53 1.07 -15.00 -13.51
N VAL A 54 1.60 -13.91 -14.04
CA VAL A 54 2.01 -13.79 -15.44
C VAL A 54 3.49 -13.42 -15.44
N GLU A 55 4.33 -14.40 -15.74
CA GLU A 55 5.76 -14.25 -15.94
C GLU A 55 6.02 -14.12 -17.45
N TYR A 56 6.89 -13.20 -17.85
CA TYR A 56 7.17 -12.92 -19.26
C TYR A 56 8.66 -12.80 -19.51
N GLU A 57 9.09 -13.34 -20.64
CA GLU A 57 10.46 -13.31 -21.15
C GLU A 57 10.43 -13.12 -22.67
N GLU A 58 11.59 -12.98 -23.30
CA GLU A 58 11.67 -12.80 -24.75
C GLU A 58 11.03 -14.01 -25.48
N GLY A 59 9.94 -13.75 -26.21
CA GLY A 59 9.23 -14.77 -26.98
C GLY A 59 8.27 -15.68 -26.19
N SER A 60 8.21 -15.59 -24.86
CA SER A 60 7.39 -16.50 -24.04
C SER A 60 6.62 -15.79 -22.93
N ILE A 61 5.39 -16.26 -22.69
CA ILE A 61 4.55 -15.84 -21.57
C ILE A 61 4.14 -17.09 -20.79
N HIS A 62 4.45 -17.10 -19.51
CA HIS A 62 4.11 -18.17 -18.57
C HIS A 62 2.96 -17.69 -17.67
N ILE A 63 1.81 -18.35 -17.78
CA ILE A 63 0.61 -18.01 -16.99
C ILE A 63 0.33 -19.19 -16.06
N ARG A 64 0.31 -18.93 -14.75
CA ARG A 64 0.06 -19.95 -13.72
C ARG A 64 -0.86 -19.42 -12.62
N THR A 65 -1.58 -20.33 -11.97
CA THR A 65 -2.30 -20.03 -10.73
C THR A 65 -1.31 -19.87 -9.58
N LEU A 66 -1.60 -19.00 -8.61
CA LEU A 66 -0.84 -19.02 -7.35
C LEU A 66 -1.04 -20.38 -6.67
N THR A 67 0.03 -20.95 -6.15
CA THR A 67 -0.09 -22.05 -5.19
C THR A 67 -0.58 -21.50 -3.85
N ALA A 68 -1.24 -22.35 -3.04
CA ALA A 68 -1.73 -21.96 -1.73
C ALA A 68 -0.62 -21.37 -0.82
N GLU A 69 0.60 -21.84 -1.00
CA GLU A 69 1.78 -21.37 -0.26
C GLU A 69 2.19 -19.94 -0.63
N GLU A 70 2.17 -19.60 -1.92
CA GLU A 70 2.49 -18.24 -2.38
C GLU A 70 1.40 -17.24 -1.97
N LEU A 71 0.13 -17.68 -1.95
CA LEU A 71 -0.97 -16.86 -1.45
C LEU A 71 -0.80 -16.58 0.05
N ALA A 72 -0.53 -17.62 0.84
CA ALA A 72 -0.26 -17.48 2.27
C ALA A 72 0.96 -16.61 2.54
N ALA A 73 2.03 -16.71 1.73
CA ALA A 73 3.20 -15.85 1.87
C ALA A 73 2.89 -14.37 1.57
N LYS A 74 2.05 -14.10 0.57
CA LYS A 74 1.59 -12.73 0.25
C LYS A 74 0.72 -12.17 1.38
N GLU A 75 -0.25 -12.94 1.86
CA GLU A 75 -1.11 -12.56 3.00
C GLU A 75 -0.29 -12.33 4.26
N GLN A 76 0.68 -13.20 4.56
CA GLN A 76 1.58 -13.00 5.71
C GLN A 76 2.43 -11.74 5.56
N ARG A 77 2.88 -11.41 4.34
CA ARG A 77 3.64 -10.18 4.10
C ARG A 77 2.77 -8.94 4.30
N GLU A 78 1.53 -8.97 3.80
CA GLU A 78 0.57 -7.87 3.99
C GLU A 78 0.21 -7.71 5.48
N ALA A 79 -0.10 -8.81 6.16
CA ALA A 79 -0.38 -8.83 7.60
C ALA A 79 0.81 -8.33 8.42
N ARG A 80 2.04 -8.72 8.07
CA ARG A 80 3.27 -8.26 8.74
C ARG A 80 3.50 -6.76 8.52
N ALA A 81 3.28 -6.27 7.31
CA ALA A 81 3.41 -4.84 7.01
C ALA A 81 2.34 -4.01 7.73
N GLU A 82 1.12 -4.53 7.87
CA GLU A 82 0.08 -3.87 8.67
C GLU A 82 0.43 -3.87 10.17
N LEU A 83 0.94 -5.00 10.69
CA LEU A 83 1.38 -5.09 12.08
C LEU A 83 2.51 -4.09 12.37
N GLU A 84 3.49 -3.98 11.48
CA GLU A 84 4.59 -3.02 11.59
C GLU A 84 4.09 -1.57 11.61
N LYS A 85 3.13 -1.22 10.74
CA LYS A 85 2.50 0.10 10.76
C LYS A 85 1.79 0.37 12.08
N ARG A 86 1.03 -0.58 12.61
CA ARG A 86 0.35 -0.45 13.90
C ARG A 86 1.34 -0.29 15.06
N ILE A 87 2.43 -1.04 15.05
CA ILE A 87 3.51 -0.91 16.05
C ILE A 87 4.11 0.50 15.99
N ALA A 88 4.47 0.98 14.81
CA ALA A 88 5.03 2.33 14.66
C ALA A 88 4.06 3.43 15.13
N GLN A 89 2.75 3.28 14.87
CA GLN A 89 1.73 4.19 15.38
C GLN A 89 1.64 4.18 16.91
N LEU A 90 1.67 2.99 17.52
CA LEU A 90 1.66 2.85 18.98
C LEU A 90 2.90 3.46 19.62
N GLU A 91 4.08 3.26 19.04
CA GLU A 91 5.32 3.88 19.52
C GLU A 91 5.27 5.41 19.41
N GLN A 92 4.73 5.93 18.31
CA GLN A 92 4.53 7.37 18.15
C GLN A 92 3.57 7.92 19.20
N MET A 93 2.47 7.22 19.46
CA MET A 93 1.49 7.61 20.48
C MET A 93 2.10 7.57 21.88
N LYS A 94 2.87 6.52 22.20
CA LYS A 94 3.60 6.41 23.47
C LYS A 94 4.54 7.61 23.68
N ARG A 95 5.35 7.96 22.67
CA ARG A 95 6.26 9.11 22.75
C ARG A 95 5.53 10.43 23.01
N ARG A 96 4.33 10.61 22.43
CA ARG A 96 3.49 11.79 22.69
C ARG A 96 3.02 11.83 24.14
N ILE A 97 2.56 10.70 24.68
CA ILE A 97 2.12 10.59 26.08
C ILE A 97 3.28 10.87 27.04
N ASP A 98 4.46 10.29 26.80
CA ASP A 98 5.64 10.50 27.65
C ASP A 98 6.08 11.98 27.65
N ALA A 99 6.04 12.64 26.49
CA ALA A 99 6.33 14.07 26.38
C ALA A 99 5.30 14.94 27.10
N GLU A 100 4.01 14.60 26.99
CA GLU A 100 2.92 15.28 27.71
C GLU A 100 3.07 15.09 29.23
N ALA A 101 3.36 13.87 29.69
CA ALA A 101 3.63 13.57 31.09
C ALA A 101 4.84 14.34 31.64
N ALA A 102 5.94 14.42 30.88
CA ALA A 102 7.12 15.19 31.25
C ALA A 102 6.81 16.70 31.32
N SER A 103 6.03 17.22 30.37
CA SER A 103 5.57 18.61 30.39
C SER A 103 4.71 18.92 31.61
N LEU A 104 3.82 18.01 32.00
CA LEU A 104 2.97 18.15 33.20
C LEU A 104 3.76 17.99 34.51
N SER A 105 4.83 17.18 34.52
CA SER A 105 5.71 16.99 35.68
C SER A 105 6.61 18.19 35.99
N MET A 106 6.76 19.16 35.08
CA MET A 106 7.67 20.30 35.23
C MET A 106 7.09 21.50 36.01
N VAL A 107 6.03 21.31 36.82
CA VAL A 107 5.40 22.41 37.56
C VAL A 107 5.73 22.36 39.06
N ALA A 108 6.21 23.50 39.56
CA ALA A 108 6.60 23.87 40.93
C ALA A 108 8.05 23.56 41.36
N GLU A 109 9.03 24.28 40.78
CA GLU A 109 10.21 24.63 41.58
C GLU A 109 9.80 25.67 42.64
N PRO A 110 10.06 25.42 43.94
CA PRO A 110 9.70 26.38 44.99
C PRO A 110 10.52 27.66 44.82
N ALA A 111 9.83 28.80 44.72
CA ALA A 111 10.45 30.11 44.62
C ALA A 111 11.41 30.33 45.81
N ARG A 112 12.68 30.60 45.51
CA ARG A 112 13.70 30.93 46.51
C ARG A 112 13.21 32.08 47.40
N PRO A 113 13.42 32.05 48.72
CA PRO A 113 12.97 33.12 49.60
C PRO A 113 13.67 34.42 49.20
N TYR A 114 12.87 35.50 49.11
CA TYR A 114 13.34 36.85 48.88
C TYR A 114 14.44 37.18 49.90
N ALA A 115 15.67 37.40 49.42
CA ALA A 115 16.75 37.86 50.27
C ALA A 115 16.38 39.26 50.79
N ALA A 116 16.19 39.36 52.11
CA ALA A 116 15.93 40.62 52.78
C ALA A 116 17.12 41.57 52.54
N SER A 117 16.90 42.65 51.78
CA SER A 117 17.85 43.75 51.65
C SER A 117 18.00 44.43 53.02
N ALA A 118 19.18 44.30 53.64
CA ALA A 118 19.54 45.04 54.85
C ALA A 118 19.57 46.56 54.55
N PRO A 119 19.10 47.42 55.46
CA PRO A 119 19.15 48.86 55.25
C PRO A 119 20.58 49.37 55.40
N GLU A 120 21.06 50.13 54.41
CA GLU A 120 22.27 50.94 54.52
C GLU A 120 22.09 51.97 55.65
N SER A 121 22.89 51.84 56.71
CA SER A 121 23.00 52.84 57.76
C SER A 121 23.93 53.96 57.29
N ARG A 122 23.46 55.21 57.33
CA ARG A 122 24.20 56.41 56.97
C ARG A 122 24.66 57.14 58.24
N ASN A 123 25.94 57.55 58.21
CA ASN A 123 26.71 58.41 59.12
C ASN A 123 27.58 57.71 60.16
#